data_AF-A0A356NS19-F1
#
_entry.id   AF-A0A356NS19-F1
#
_cell.length_a   1.000
_cell.length_b   1.000
_cell.length_c   1.000
_cell.angle_alpha   90.00
_cell.angle_beta   90.00
_cell.angle_gamma   90.00
#
_symmetry.space_group_name_H-M   'P 1'
#
loop_
_entity.id
_entity.type
_entity.pdbx_description
1 polymer ?
#
loop_
_entity_poly.entity_id
_entity_poly.type
_entity_poly.pdbx_seq_one_letter_code
_entity_poly.pdbx_strand_id
1 'polypeptide(L)'
;MIHSRQTNPLKKRRMEMGFTQKQMSEKLGITQSQYSKIETKETDPTKYLNKLSKILKCDPNDVFSGQILKDMEEEFLNDPIKETQCIYHKRNPDKVYVKMEGWFTEEELSRFLIWTIDGIGSDNGI
;
A
#
# COMPACT_ATOMS: atom_id res chain seq x y z
N MET A 1 -14.90 -6.27 -7.43
CA MET A 1 -14.21 -6.53 -6.14
C MET A 1 -13.27 -5.38 -5.88
N ILE A 2 -13.47 -4.64 -4.79
CA ILE A 2 -12.58 -3.54 -4.39
C ILE A 2 -11.24 -4.17 -3.99
N HIS A 3 -10.21 -4.02 -4.81
CA HIS A 3 -8.85 -4.40 -4.44
C HIS A 3 -8.35 -3.40 -3.39
N SER A 4 -8.68 -3.64 -2.12
CA SER A 4 -8.06 -2.93 -1.00
C SER A 4 -6.58 -3.30 -0.99
N ARG A 5 -5.73 -2.38 -1.48
CA ARG A 5 -4.27 -2.54 -1.51
C ARG A 5 -3.75 -2.71 -0.08
N GLN A 6 -3.01 -3.80 0.17
CA GLN A 6 -2.51 -4.13 1.50
C GLN A 6 -1.06 -3.67 1.64
N THR A 7 -0.85 -2.58 2.36
CA THR A 7 0.48 -2.02 2.66
C THR A 7 1.16 -2.68 3.86
N ASN A 8 0.53 -3.69 4.46
CA ASN A 8 1.13 -4.45 5.55
C ASN A 8 1.65 -5.81 5.04
N PRO A 9 2.97 -6.05 5.11
CA PRO A 9 3.62 -7.32 4.78
C PRO A 9 2.91 -8.57 5.33
N LEU A 10 2.63 -8.54 6.64
CA LEU A 10 2.05 -9.67 7.36
C LEU A 10 0.60 -9.94 6.90
N LYS A 11 -0.17 -8.87 6.68
CA LYS A 11 -1.56 -8.97 6.22
C LYS A 11 -1.62 -9.57 4.81
N LYS A 12 -0.77 -9.09 3.90
CA LYS A 12 -0.63 -9.62 2.54
C LYS A 12 -0.31 -11.11 2.58
N ARG A 13 0.74 -11.51 3.30
CA ARG A 13 1.15 -12.91 3.41
C ARG A 13 0.08 -13.80 4.01
N ARG A 14 -0.62 -13.33 5.06
CA ARG A 14 -1.76 -14.05 5.64
C ARG A 14 -2.84 -14.30 4.59
N MET A 15 -3.17 -13.29 3.78
CA MET A 15 -4.19 -13.39 2.74
C MET A 15 -3.77 -14.30 1.59
N GLU A 16 -2.51 -14.27 1.16
CA GLU A 16 -1.95 -15.21 0.17
C GLU A 16 -2.07 -16.67 0.61
N MET A 17 -1.92 -16.92 1.91
CA MET A 17 -2.13 -18.25 2.50
C MET A 17 -3.61 -18.60 2.72
N GLY A 18 -4.54 -17.72 2.37
CA GLY A 18 -5.98 -17.93 2.52
C GLY A 18 -6.48 -17.87 3.97
N PHE A 19 -5.72 -17.28 4.89
CA PHE A 19 -6.11 -17.22 6.30
C PHE A 19 -6.91 -15.95 6.63
N THR A 20 -7.96 -16.10 7.42
CA THR A 20 -8.61 -14.99 8.12
C THR A 20 -7.81 -14.55 9.34
N GLN A 21 -8.02 -13.32 9.83
CA GLN A 21 -7.42 -12.87 11.09
C GLN A 21 -7.78 -13.79 12.27
N LYS A 22 -9.02 -14.31 12.29
CA LYS A 22 -9.49 -15.27 13.31
C LYS A 22 -8.66 -16.55 13.28
N GLN A 23 -8.57 -17.22 12.13
CA GLN A 23 -7.78 -18.45 11.99
C GLN A 23 -6.30 -18.24 12.32
N MET A 24 -5.75 -17.09 11.95
CA MET A 24 -4.37 -16.77 12.30
C MET A 24 -4.18 -16.57 13.81
N SER A 25 -5.12 -15.88 14.47
CA SER A 25 -5.10 -15.68 15.91
C SER A 25 -5.20 -17.00 16.69
N GLU A 26 -6.02 -17.94 16.22
CA GLU A 26 -6.15 -19.29 16.77
C GLU A 26 -4.83 -20.06 16.67
N LYS A 27 -4.16 -20.01 15.51
CA LYS A 27 -2.85 -20.66 15.31
C LYS A 27 -1.74 -20.06 16.19
N LEU A 28 -1.80 -18.76 16.45
CA LEU A 28 -0.85 -18.05 17.32
C LEU A 28 -1.12 -18.29 18.81
N GLY A 29 -2.36 -18.64 19.16
CA GLY A 29 -2.84 -18.74 20.53
C GLY A 29 -3.05 -17.37 21.17
N ILE A 30 -3.57 -16.40 20.41
CA ILE A 30 -3.88 -15.05 20.86
C ILE A 30 -5.30 -14.66 20.47
N THR A 31 -5.81 -13.54 20.98
CA THR A 31 -7.13 -13.04 20.55
C THR A 31 -7.06 -12.43 19.15
N GLN A 32 -8.18 -12.45 18.42
CA GLN A 32 -8.29 -11.79 17.12
C GLN A 32 -7.95 -10.29 17.21
N SER A 33 -8.37 -9.62 18.29
CA SER A 33 -8.06 -8.20 18.53
C SER A 33 -6.54 -7.97 18.70
N GLN A 34 -5.86 -8.82 19.46
CA GLN A 34 -4.40 -8.77 19.58
C GLN A 34 -3.71 -8.99 18.23
N TYR A 35 -4.20 -9.94 17.43
CA TYR A 35 -3.67 -10.16 16.10
C TYR A 35 -3.89 -8.95 15.16
N SER A 36 -5.07 -8.32 15.22
CA SER A 36 -5.33 -7.10 14.45
C SER A 36 -4.34 -5.99 14.78
N LYS A 37 -4.00 -5.80 16.07
CA LYS A 37 -3.01 -4.80 16.51
C LYS A 37 -1.59 -5.08 16.02
N ILE A 38 -1.24 -6.35 15.87
CA ILE A 38 0.01 -6.76 15.23
C ILE A 38 0.02 -6.34 13.75
N GLU A 39 -1.09 -6.53 13.02
CA GLU A 39 -1.21 -6.09 11.63
C GLU A 39 -1.30 -4.56 11.47
N THR A 40 -1.74 -3.81 12.49
CA THR A 40 -1.78 -2.34 12.42
C THR A 40 -0.52 -1.67 12.97
N LYS A 41 0.51 -2.45 13.34
CA LYS A 41 1.77 -1.97 13.97
C LYS A 41 1.57 -1.26 15.31
N GLU A 42 0.45 -1.50 15.98
CA GLU A 42 0.14 -0.97 17.32
C GLU A 42 0.75 -1.81 18.45
N THR A 43 1.38 -2.95 18.14
CA THR A 43 2.00 -3.84 19.12
C THR A 43 3.24 -4.49 18.53
N ASP A 44 4.33 -4.50 19.31
CA ASP A 44 5.56 -5.20 18.95
C ASP A 44 5.31 -6.72 18.79
N PRO A 45 5.51 -7.28 17.59
CA PRO A 45 5.28 -8.69 17.31
C PRO A 45 6.50 -9.57 17.55
N THR A 46 7.62 -9.03 18.05
CA THR A 46 8.89 -9.76 18.26
C THR A 46 8.68 -11.06 19.04
N LYS A 47 7.83 -11.03 20.07
CA LYS A 47 7.46 -12.22 20.87
C LYS A 47 6.75 -13.34 20.07
N TYR A 48 6.21 -13.03 18.89
CA TYR A 48 5.48 -13.96 18.04
C TYR A 48 6.26 -14.40 16.80
N LEU A 49 7.43 -13.82 16.53
CA LEU A 49 8.26 -14.08 15.34
C LEU A 49 8.43 -15.57 15.04
N ASN A 50 8.87 -16.35 16.02
CA ASN A 50 9.12 -17.79 15.85
C ASN A 50 7.86 -18.62 15.58
N LYS A 51 6.69 -18.17 16.04
CA LYS A 51 5.41 -18.83 15.73
C LYS A 51 4.91 -18.40 14.35
N LEU A 52 5.01 -17.11 14.06
CA LEU A 52 4.63 -16.54 12.76
C LEU A 52 5.44 -17.17 11.63
N SER A 53 6.77 -17.28 11.78
CA SER A 53 7.64 -17.89 10.79
C SER A 53 7.27 -19.33 10.47
N LYS A 54 6.91 -20.12 11.49
CA LYS A 54 6.43 -21.50 11.32
C LYS A 54 5.09 -21.57 10.61
N ILE A 55 4.15 -20.69 10.97
CA ILE A 55 2.82 -20.66 10.33
C ILE A 55 2.93 -20.21 8.88
N LEU A 56 3.74 -19.18 8.63
CA LEU A 56 3.95 -18.54 7.33
C LEU A 56 4.98 -19.25 6.45
N LYS A 57 5.68 -20.25 6.99
CA LYS A 57 6.73 -21.03 6.34
C LYS A 57 7.82 -20.15 5.73
N CYS A 58 8.29 -19.17 6.49
CA CYS A 58 9.38 -18.27 6.12
C CYS A 58 10.44 -18.19 7.22
N ASP A 59 11.58 -17.55 6.94
CA ASP A 59 12.56 -17.23 7.98
C ASP A 59 11.95 -16.24 9.00
N PRO A 60 12.26 -16.34 10.30
CA PRO A 60 11.82 -15.34 11.29
C PRO A 60 12.17 -13.90 10.90
N ASN A 61 13.33 -13.66 10.28
CA ASN A 61 13.72 -12.34 9.81
C ASN A 61 12.90 -11.90 8.57
N ASP A 62 12.22 -12.82 7.90
CA ASP A 62 11.37 -12.51 6.74
C ASP A 62 9.92 -12.21 7.13
N VAL A 63 9.51 -12.46 8.38
CA VAL A 63 8.12 -12.24 8.83
C VAL A 63 7.72 -10.77 8.75
N PHE A 64 8.66 -9.86 9.00
CA PHE A 64 8.45 -8.40 8.99
C PHE A 64 9.52 -7.61 8.23
N SER A 65 10.50 -8.28 7.64
CA SER A 65 11.60 -7.66 6.89
C SER A 65 12.02 -8.54 5.70
N GLY A 66 13.05 -8.12 4.96
CA GLY A 66 13.68 -8.96 3.93
C GLY A 66 12.81 -9.14 2.69
N GLN A 67 12.24 -10.32 2.53
CA GLN A 67 11.54 -10.69 1.29
C GLN A 67 10.19 -10.00 1.11
N ILE A 68 9.39 -9.82 2.18
CA ILE A 68 8.04 -9.23 2.01
C ILE A 68 8.11 -7.73 1.68
N LEU A 69 9.12 -7.03 2.19
CA LEU A 69 9.37 -5.63 1.80
C LEU A 69 9.84 -5.56 0.34
N LYS A 70 10.71 -6.47 -0.09
CA LYS A 70 11.13 -6.57 -1.50
C LYS A 70 9.96 -6.88 -2.43
N ASP A 71 9.08 -7.80 -2.06
CA ASP A 71 7.89 -8.13 -2.87
C ASP A 71 6.91 -6.95 -2.93
N MET A 72 6.84 -6.13 -1.88
CA MET A 72 6.08 -4.88 -1.89
C MET A 72 6.76 -3.77 -2.70
N GLU A 73 8.09 -3.71 -2.69
CA GLU A 73 8.88 -2.82 -3.55
C GLU A 73 8.78 -3.22 -5.02
N GLU A 74 8.75 -4.52 -5.34
CA GLU A 74 8.54 -5.01 -6.70
C GLU A 74 7.12 -4.73 -7.19
N GLU A 75 6.10 -4.87 -6.33
CA GLU A 75 4.73 -4.42 -6.62
C GLU A 75 4.63 -2.89 -6.76
N PHE A 76 5.43 -2.14 -6.01
CA PHE A 76 5.55 -0.69 -6.15
C PHE A 76 6.12 -0.31 -7.51
N LEU A 77 7.17 -1.00 -7.97
CA LEU A 77 7.84 -0.71 -9.25
C LEU A 77 7.03 -1.17 -10.47
N ASN A 78 6.21 -2.21 -10.33
CA ASN A 78 5.47 -2.83 -11.44
C ASN A 78 3.96 -2.62 -11.37
N ASP A 79 3.48 -1.64 -10.59
CA ASP A 79 2.06 -1.40 -10.39
C ASP A 79 1.34 -1.16 -11.74
N PRO A 80 0.49 -2.10 -12.20
CA PRO A 80 -0.17 -1.99 -13.49
C PRO A 80 -1.30 -0.95 -13.48
N ILE A 81 -1.69 -0.48 -12.29
CA ILE A 81 -2.75 0.50 -12.10
C ILE A 81 -2.07 1.82 -11.72
N LYS A 82 -1.53 2.48 -12.75
CA LYS A 82 -0.98 3.84 -12.65
C LYS A 82 -1.78 4.77 -13.55
N GLU A 83 -2.58 5.63 -12.94
CA GLU A 83 -3.44 6.57 -13.65
C GLU A 83 -3.23 7.97 -13.10
N THR A 84 -3.01 8.93 -13.99
CA THR A 84 -2.93 10.36 -13.66
C THR A 84 -3.82 11.16 -14.59
N GLN A 85 -4.71 11.96 -14.02
CA GLN A 85 -5.58 12.86 -14.76
C GLN A 85 -5.70 14.20 -14.04
N CYS A 86 -5.67 15.27 -14.81
CA CYS A 86 -6.03 16.61 -14.38
C CYS A 86 -7.08 17.17 -15.34
N ILE A 87 -8.17 17.71 -14.81
CA ILE A 87 -9.22 18.36 -15.59
C ILE A 87 -9.53 19.71 -14.96
N TYR A 88 -9.42 20.78 -15.75
CA TYR A 88 -9.78 22.12 -15.33
C TYR A 88 -11.28 22.38 -15.52
N HIS A 89 -11.89 23.02 -14.52
CA HIS A 89 -13.32 23.31 -14.58
C HIS A 89 -13.59 24.52 -15.49
N LYS A 90 -14.21 24.28 -16.66
CA LYS A 90 -14.44 25.32 -17.69
C LYS A 90 -15.10 26.61 -17.21
N ARG A 91 -15.99 26.55 -16.21
CA ARG A 91 -16.74 27.73 -15.70
C ARG A 91 -16.16 28.34 -14.43
N ASN A 92 -15.19 27.67 -13.79
CA ASN A 92 -14.57 28.09 -12.53
C ASN A 92 -13.07 27.79 -12.65
N PRO A 93 -12.29 28.68 -13.29
CA PRO A 93 -10.89 28.43 -13.63
C PRO A 93 -9.98 28.26 -12.40
N ASP A 94 -10.46 28.59 -11.21
CA ASP A 94 -9.78 28.35 -9.92
C ASP A 94 -10.03 26.93 -9.37
N LYS A 95 -10.82 26.09 -10.04
CA LYS A 95 -11.13 24.72 -9.63
C LYS A 95 -10.54 23.70 -10.59
N VAL A 96 -9.88 22.70 -10.01
CA VAL A 96 -9.26 21.59 -10.72
C VAL A 96 -9.72 20.27 -10.12
N TYR A 97 -9.98 19.28 -10.97
CA TYR A 97 -10.15 17.89 -10.58
C TYR A 97 -8.85 17.14 -10.85
N VAL A 98 -8.32 16.49 -9.82
CA VAL A 98 -7.09 15.70 -9.89
C VAL A 98 -7.42 14.26 -9.51
N LYS A 99 -7.07 13.31 -10.39
CA LYS A 99 -7.11 11.88 -10.12
C LYS A 99 -5.69 11.33 -10.19
N MET A 100 -5.24 10.74 -9.10
CA MET A 100 -4.00 9.99 -9.02
C MET A 100 -4.27 8.67 -8.34
N GLU A 101 -3.96 7.58 -9.01
CA GLU A 101 -4.09 6.23 -8.47
C GLU A 101 -2.84 5.43 -8.85
N GLY A 102 -2.27 4.72 -7.87
CA GLY A 102 -1.03 3.97 -8.05
C GLY A 102 0.10 4.42 -7.13
N TRP A 103 1.23 3.76 -7.28
CA TRP A 103 2.50 4.20 -6.72
C TRP A 103 3.27 5.07 -7.70
N PHE A 104 3.88 6.14 -7.19
CA PHE A 104 4.67 7.09 -7.96
C PHE A 104 6.01 7.30 -7.26
N THR A 105 7.07 7.44 -8.05
CA THR A 105 8.31 8.00 -7.52
C THR A 105 8.11 9.48 -7.19
N GLU A 106 8.96 10.01 -6.32
CA GLU A 106 8.97 11.44 -5.98
C GLU A 106 9.14 12.32 -7.23
N GLU A 107 9.97 11.87 -8.18
CA GLU A 107 10.19 12.55 -9.46
C GLU A 107 8.94 12.55 -10.34
N GLU A 108 8.21 11.43 -10.41
CA GLU A 108 6.96 11.34 -11.18
C GLU A 108 5.85 12.19 -10.58
N LEU A 109 5.71 12.19 -9.26
CA LEU A 109 4.79 13.09 -8.56
C LEU A 109 5.14 14.55 -8.83
N SER A 110 6.41 14.90 -8.70
CA SER A 110 6.90 16.26 -8.93
C SER A 110 6.64 16.71 -10.38
N ARG A 111 6.93 15.86 -11.37
CA ARG A 111 6.64 16.15 -12.78
C ARG A 111 5.15 16.38 -13.03
N PHE A 112 4.28 15.56 -12.44
CA PHE A 112 2.83 15.74 -12.58
C PHE A 112 2.34 17.05 -11.95
N LEU A 113 2.84 17.41 -10.77
CA LEU A 113 2.48 18.66 -10.10
C LEU A 113 2.97 19.88 -10.88
N ILE A 114 4.21 19.86 -11.37
CA ILE A 114 4.77 20.93 -12.20
C ILE A 114 3.94 21.09 -13.48
N TRP A 115 3.67 20.00 -14.20
CA TRP A 115 2.81 20.04 -15.38
C TRP A 115 1.41 20.59 -15.07
N THR A 116 0.82 20.24 -13.92
CA THR A 116 -0.49 20.74 -13.49
C THR A 116 -0.45 22.24 -13.18
N ILE A 117 0.65 22.74 -12.61
CA ILE A 117 0.85 24.16 -12.29
C ILE A 117 1.10 24.97 -13.59
N ASP A 118 1.97 24.47 -14.47
CA ASP A 118 2.32 25.14 -15.72
C ASP A 118 1.17 25.08 -16.75
N GLY A 119 0.36 24.03 -16.72
CA GLY A 119 -0.87 23.89 -17.51
C GLY A 119 -1.95 24.92 -17.14
N ILE A 120 -1.97 25.42 -15.90
CA ILE A 120 -2.83 26.55 -15.49
C ILE A 120 -2.35 27.86 -16.14
N GLY A 121 -1.05 27.97 -16.45
CA GLY A 121 -0.45 29.16 -17.06
C GLY A 121 -0.43 29.17 -18.59
N SER A 122 -0.69 28.03 -19.25
CA SER A 122 -0.44 27.85 -20.69
C SER A 122 -1.66 27.97 -21.60
N ASP A 123 -2.89 28.03 -21.05
CA ASP A 123 -4.12 28.22 -21.85
C ASP A 123 -4.55 29.70 -21.91
N ASN A 124 -3.58 30.62 -21.89
CA ASN A 124 -3.77 32.03 -22.25
C ASN A 124 -3.29 32.24 -23.69
N GLY A 125 -4.12 31.81 -24.64
CA GLY A 125 -4.15 32.37 -25.98
C GLY A 125 -3.87 31.39 -27.11
N ILE A 126 -4.94 30.96 -27.79
CA ILE A 126 -5.22 31.30 -29.21
C ILE A 126 -6.72 31.56 -29.33
#